data_AF-A0A7M3SQ09-F1
#
_entry.id   AF-A0A7M3SQ09-F1
#
_cell.length_a   1.000
_cell.length_b   1.000
_cell.length_c   1.000
_cell.angle_alpha   90.00
_cell.angle_beta   90.00
_cell.angle_gamma   90.00
#
_symmetry.space_group_name_H-M   'P 1'
#
loop_
_entity.id
_entity.type
_entity.pdbx_description
1 polymer ?
#
loop_
_entity_poly.entity_id
_entity_poly.type
_entity_poly.pdbx_seq_one_letter_code
_entity_poly.pdbx_strand_id
1 'polypeptide(L)'
;MANSDIREKLQHPRRSLGNRHRSQAEKFLKISNEDANLSWAEQSAQQAVLYDFTNPDNWVTLTKIKILRNDKVGIRAVLEELFTILGRDPELLNQLKNIDLTHNGMDLLSAGLNVDPLDPDKWAKDVLDNKEKIQIFSERVKSLDLRDVRANVLFSRRIERLRDNGDENLFIHLSRIILAQRPSNHETWNELGKLHERRGEYDDAWFCYDQAQTYFPTLPVRDRYKLRMEAKMDGGDIIPWKEPIVKNRVDFLKKMENMATPRNYVENLEELKSKGTNIDIYQRINDLRAQNNLSGAFFLSRQLAAEGDERGIKLVKEIMEEMSDEI
;
A
#
# COMPACT_ATOMS: atom_id res chain seq x y z
N MET A 1 -6.23 -22.65 -5.35
CA MET A 1 -4.75 -22.66 -5.16
C MET A 1 -3.98 -21.97 -6.30
N ALA A 2 -4.39 -22.04 -7.58
CA ALA A 2 -3.68 -21.32 -8.66
C ALA A 2 -4.00 -19.81 -8.74
N ASN A 3 -5.17 -19.37 -8.26
CA ASN A 3 -5.62 -17.97 -8.38
C ASN A 3 -5.08 -17.05 -7.28
N SER A 4 -4.83 -17.56 -6.06
CA SER A 4 -4.20 -16.79 -4.98
C SER A 4 -2.77 -16.38 -5.33
N ASP A 5 -2.05 -17.25 -6.06
CA ASP A 5 -0.68 -17.05 -6.48
C ASP A 5 -0.55 -15.97 -7.59
N ILE A 6 -1.57 -15.69 -8.40
CA ILE A 6 -1.55 -14.56 -9.35
C ILE A 6 -1.91 -13.25 -8.64
N ARG A 7 -2.83 -13.31 -7.67
CA ARG A 7 -3.31 -12.16 -6.90
C ARG A 7 -2.23 -11.61 -5.98
N GLU A 8 -1.57 -12.44 -5.17
CA GLU A 8 -0.39 -12.05 -4.36
C GLU A 8 0.70 -11.42 -5.23
N LYS A 9 0.86 -11.98 -6.43
CA LYS A 9 1.83 -11.55 -7.43
C LYS A 9 1.53 -10.18 -8.03
N LEU A 10 0.27 -9.76 -8.13
CA LEU A 10 -0.17 -8.46 -8.67
C LEU A 10 -0.20 -7.33 -7.62
N GLN A 11 -0.03 -7.63 -6.34
CA GLN A 11 -0.06 -6.61 -5.28
C GLN A 11 1.14 -5.65 -5.31
N HIS A 12 2.19 -6.00 -6.05
CA HIS A 12 3.45 -5.26 -6.11
C HIS A 12 3.94 -5.06 -7.55
N PRO A 13 4.58 -3.92 -7.86
CA PRO A 13 5.11 -3.63 -9.20
C PRO A 13 6.15 -4.66 -9.68
N ARG A 14 5.91 -5.23 -10.86
CA ARG A 14 6.76 -6.17 -11.59
C ARG A 14 7.47 -5.50 -12.75
N ARG A 15 8.54 -4.78 -12.43
CA ARG A 15 9.30 -3.96 -13.40
C ARG A 15 9.65 -4.70 -14.70
N SER A 16 10.16 -5.93 -14.61
CA SER A 16 10.57 -6.67 -15.83
C SER A 16 9.39 -7.03 -16.73
N LEU A 17 8.25 -7.37 -16.15
CA LEU A 17 7.05 -7.75 -16.89
C LEU A 17 6.37 -6.52 -17.48
N GLY A 18 6.26 -5.43 -16.70
CA GLY A 18 5.82 -4.12 -17.20
C GLY A 18 6.65 -3.64 -18.39
N ASN A 19 7.99 -3.70 -18.29
CA ASN A 19 8.89 -3.33 -19.39
C ASN A 19 8.72 -4.22 -20.64
N ARG A 20 8.49 -5.53 -20.47
CA ARG A 20 8.23 -6.44 -21.61
C ARG A 20 6.94 -6.07 -22.34
N HIS A 21 5.86 -5.85 -21.60
CA HIS A 21 4.57 -5.47 -22.17
C HIS A 21 4.62 -4.08 -22.82
N ARG A 22 5.31 -3.10 -22.21
CA ARG A 22 5.53 -1.79 -22.85
C ARG A 22 6.30 -1.92 -24.15
N SER A 23 7.39 -2.69 -24.16
CA SER A 23 8.18 -2.94 -25.39
C SER A 23 7.34 -3.61 -26.48
N GLN A 24 6.42 -4.50 -26.10
CA GLN A 24 5.47 -5.12 -27.04
C GLN A 24 4.46 -4.09 -27.58
N ALA A 25 3.93 -3.23 -26.71
CA ALA A 25 3.03 -2.14 -27.11
C ALA A 25 3.70 -1.19 -28.11
N GLU A 26 4.93 -0.77 -27.83
CA GLU A 26 5.71 0.10 -28.72
C GLU A 26 6.00 -0.55 -30.08
N LYS A 27 6.23 -1.88 -30.12
CA LYS A 27 6.41 -2.62 -31.38
C LYS A 27 5.15 -2.62 -32.22
N PHE A 28 4.00 -2.96 -31.63
CA PHE A 28 2.72 -2.94 -32.34
C PHE A 28 2.35 -1.54 -32.81
N LEU A 29 2.65 -0.52 -32.00
CA LEU A 29 2.44 0.88 -32.36
C LEU A 29 3.30 1.32 -33.56
N LYS A 30 4.52 0.81 -33.72
CA LYS A 30 5.37 1.14 -34.87
C LYS A 30 4.86 0.57 -36.19
N ILE A 31 4.10 -0.53 -36.15
CA ILE A 31 3.55 -1.21 -37.33
C ILE A 31 2.04 -0.98 -37.47
N SER A 32 1.47 0.00 -36.76
CA SER A 32 0.04 0.27 -36.72
C SER A 32 -0.43 1.01 -37.98
N ASN A 33 -0.32 0.34 -39.14
CA ASN A 33 -1.01 0.75 -40.36
C ASN A 33 -2.45 0.19 -40.40
N GLU A 34 -2.77 -0.74 -39.49
CA GLU A 34 -4.06 -1.41 -39.36
C GLU A 34 -4.59 -1.25 -37.92
N ASP A 35 -5.91 -1.13 -37.78
CA ASP A 35 -6.59 -0.97 -36.47
C ASP A 35 -6.36 -2.18 -35.53
N ALA A 36 -6.14 -3.37 -36.11
CA ALA A 36 -5.83 -4.58 -35.35
C ALA A 36 -4.52 -4.43 -34.54
N ASN A 37 -3.47 -3.90 -35.18
CA ASN A 37 -2.18 -3.67 -34.53
C ASN A 37 -2.29 -2.59 -33.44
N LEU A 38 -3.11 -1.56 -33.66
CA LEU A 38 -3.35 -0.52 -32.66
C LEU A 38 -4.09 -1.07 -31.43
N SER A 39 -5.01 -2.02 -31.62
CA SER A 39 -5.71 -2.72 -30.54
C SER A 39 -4.74 -3.61 -29.73
N TRP A 40 -3.84 -4.34 -30.39
CA TRP A 40 -2.80 -5.12 -29.71
C TRP A 40 -1.81 -4.24 -28.94
N ALA A 41 -1.47 -3.07 -29.48
CA ALA A 41 -0.66 -2.08 -28.79
C ALA A 41 -1.34 -1.62 -27.49
N GLU A 42 -2.63 -1.31 -27.56
CA GLU A 42 -3.42 -0.86 -26.41
C GLU A 42 -3.47 -1.92 -25.30
N GLN A 43 -3.83 -3.16 -25.64
CA GLN A 43 -3.88 -4.26 -24.68
C GLN A 43 -2.52 -4.47 -24.00
N SER A 44 -1.44 -4.43 -24.78
CA SER A 44 -0.08 -4.56 -24.26
C SER A 44 0.29 -3.39 -23.34
N ALA A 45 -0.12 -2.16 -23.66
CA ALA A 45 0.14 -0.99 -22.83
C ALA A 45 -0.66 -1.03 -21.50
N GLN A 46 -1.91 -1.49 -21.54
CA GLN A 46 -2.71 -1.72 -20.33
C GLN A 46 -2.05 -2.75 -19.41
N GLN A 47 -1.55 -3.86 -19.96
CA GLN A 47 -0.79 -4.85 -19.19
C GLN A 47 0.49 -4.25 -18.61
N ALA A 48 1.17 -3.37 -19.34
CA ALA A 48 2.37 -2.70 -18.84
C ALA A 48 2.08 -1.87 -17.58
N VAL A 49 1.00 -1.08 -17.59
CA VAL A 49 0.55 -0.30 -16.42
C VAL A 49 0.09 -1.22 -15.29
N LEU A 50 -0.70 -2.26 -15.58
CA LEU A 50 -1.16 -3.23 -14.60
C LEU A 50 0.01 -3.87 -13.84
N TYR A 51 1.02 -4.33 -14.57
CA TYR A 51 2.17 -4.99 -13.96
C TYR A 51 3.14 -4.01 -13.30
N ASP A 52 3.28 -2.78 -13.79
CA ASP A 52 4.17 -1.79 -13.20
C ASP A 52 3.61 -0.37 -13.36
N PHE A 53 2.68 -0.03 -12.47
CA PHE A 53 2.11 1.31 -12.38
C PHE A 53 3.10 2.36 -11.86
N THR A 54 4.29 1.96 -11.38
CA THR A 54 5.30 2.89 -10.84
C THR A 54 6.21 3.48 -11.91
N ASN A 55 6.19 2.91 -13.12
CA ASN A 55 6.99 3.43 -14.23
C ASN A 55 6.17 4.44 -15.06
N PRO A 56 6.57 5.73 -15.12
CA PRO A 56 5.85 6.75 -15.88
C PRO A 56 5.76 6.43 -17.39
N ASP A 57 6.73 5.73 -17.96
CA ASP A 57 6.73 5.42 -19.40
C ASP A 57 5.58 4.49 -19.80
N ASN A 58 5.11 3.65 -18.86
CA ASN A 58 3.96 2.77 -19.09
C ASN A 58 2.68 3.59 -19.27
N TRP A 59 2.49 4.62 -18.45
CA TRP A 59 1.38 5.57 -18.54
C TRP A 59 1.44 6.40 -19.82
N VAL A 60 2.62 6.95 -20.13
CA VAL A 60 2.85 7.74 -21.36
C VAL A 60 2.52 6.91 -22.60
N THR A 61 2.97 5.65 -22.65
CA THR A 61 2.69 4.76 -23.79
C THR A 61 1.20 4.50 -23.95
N LEU A 62 0.50 4.20 -22.85
CA LEU A 62 -0.95 3.96 -22.88
C LEU A 62 -1.73 5.20 -23.33
N THR A 63 -1.44 6.38 -22.74
CA THR A 63 -2.10 7.64 -23.11
C THR A 63 -1.86 7.99 -24.58
N LYS A 64 -0.64 7.79 -25.10
CA LYS A 64 -0.33 8.02 -26.51
C LYS A 64 -1.20 7.16 -27.44
N ILE A 65 -1.36 5.88 -27.10
CA ILE A 65 -2.20 4.96 -27.89
C ILE A 65 -3.67 5.39 -27.84
N LYS A 66 -4.18 5.76 -26.66
CA LYS A 66 -5.55 6.25 -26.50
C LYS A 66 -5.82 7.53 -27.30
N ILE A 67 -4.88 8.46 -27.36
CA ILE A 67 -4.95 9.66 -28.21
C ILE A 67 -5.03 9.29 -29.68
N LEU A 68 -4.17 8.38 -30.16
CA LEU A 68 -4.18 7.93 -31.57
C LEU A 68 -5.49 7.24 -31.96
N ARG A 69 -6.16 6.58 -31.01
CA ARG A 69 -7.49 5.98 -31.19
C ARG A 69 -8.65 6.99 -31.07
N ASN A 70 -8.36 8.25 -30.78
CA ASN A 70 -9.35 9.28 -30.46
C ASN A 70 -10.29 8.86 -29.30
N ASP A 71 -9.79 8.04 -28.37
CA ASP A 71 -10.55 7.48 -27.24
C ASP A 71 -10.54 8.45 -26.06
N LYS A 72 -11.41 9.47 -26.12
CA LYS A 72 -11.54 10.50 -25.07
C LYS A 72 -11.87 9.92 -23.70
N VAL A 73 -12.72 8.88 -23.66
CA VAL A 73 -13.13 8.22 -22.43
C VAL A 73 -11.94 7.46 -21.83
N GLY A 74 -11.18 6.75 -22.65
CA GLY A 74 -9.97 6.05 -22.23
C GLY A 74 -8.87 6.98 -21.73
N ILE A 75 -8.63 8.12 -22.38
CA ILE A 75 -7.65 9.11 -21.90
C ILE A 75 -8.06 9.63 -20.51
N ARG A 76 -9.34 9.92 -20.31
CA ARG A 76 -9.88 10.33 -19.02
C ARG A 76 -9.66 9.26 -17.96
N ALA A 77 -10.02 8.02 -18.25
CA ALA A 77 -9.85 6.90 -17.32
C ALA A 77 -8.38 6.74 -16.90
N VAL A 78 -7.43 6.87 -17.84
CA VAL A 78 -5.99 6.79 -17.53
C VAL A 78 -5.54 7.92 -16.60
N LEU A 79 -6.00 9.16 -16.82
CA LEU A 79 -5.69 10.30 -15.96
C LEU A 79 -6.31 10.13 -14.57
N GLU A 80 -7.59 9.76 -14.50
CA GLU A 80 -8.31 9.53 -13.24
C GLU A 80 -7.64 8.42 -12.42
N GLU A 81 -7.23 7.33 -13.07
CA GLU A 81 -6.53 6.23 -12.43
C GLU A 81 -5.17 6.67 -11.88
N LEU A 82 -4.33 7.34 -12.68
CA LEU A 82 -3.03 7.86 -12.23
C LEU A 82 -3.21 8.79 -11.03
N PHE A 83 -4.14 9.73 -11.12
CA PHE A 83 -4.37 10.71 -10.07
C PHE A 83 -4.95 10.10 -8.80
N THR A 84 -5.77 9.06 -8.92
CA THR A 84 -6.22 8.25 -7.79
C THR A 84 -5.04 7.56 -7.10
N ILE A 85 -4.12 6.95 -7.87
CA ILE A 85 -2.90 6.31 -7.33
C ILE A 85 -1.99 7.33 -6.65
N LEU A 86 -1.86 8.51 -7.24
CA LEU A 86 -1.13 9.62 -6.62
C LEU A 86 -1.87 10.15 -5.39
N GLY A 87 -3.14 9.85 -5.19
CA GLY A 87 -3.94 10.37 -4.08
C GLY A 87 -4.25 11.84 -4.22
N ARG A 88 -4.78 12.22 -5.40
CA ARG A 88 -5.30 13.54 -5.71
C ARG A 88 -6.81 13.59 -5.46
N ASP A 89 -7.31 14.77 -5.18
CA ASP A 89 -8.72 15.01 -4.89
C ASP A 89 -9.61 14.65 -6.11
N PRO A 90 -10.61 13.76 -5.94
CA PRO A 90 -11.60 13.46 -6.97
C PRO A 90 -12.34 14.70 -7.52
N GLU A 91 -12.48 15.77 -6.75
CA GLU A 91 -13.08 17.02 -7.23
C GLU A 91 -12.21 17.72 -8.29
N LEU A 92 -10.88 17.64 -8.17
CA LEU A 92 -9.97 18.15 -9.20
C LEU A 92 -10.10 17.34 -10.49
N LEU A 93 -10.43 16.04 -10.40
CA LEU A 93 -10.71 15.20 -11.56
C LEU A 93 -12.01 15.58 -12.26
N ASN A 94 -13.04 15.95 -11.49
CA ASN A 94 -14.30 16.42 -12.06
C ASN A 94 -14.13 17.69 -12.92
N GLN A 95 -13.11 18.51 -12.65
CA GLN A 95 -12.81 19.70 -13.47
C GLN A 95 -12.33 19.33 -14.88
N LEU A 96 -11.87 18.10 -15.11
CA LEU A 96 -11.45 17.60 -16.44
C LEU A 96 -12.65 17.20 -17.33
N LYS A 97 -13.90 17.28 -16.84
CA LYS A 97 -15.10 16.83 -17.57
C LYS A 97 -15.34 17.55 -18.91
N ASN A 98 -15.00 18.84 -18.98
CA ASN A 98 -15.27 19.67 -20.15
C ASN A 98 -14.01 19.99 -20.99
N ILE A 99 -12.87 19.38 -20.66
CA ILE A 99 -11.60 19.61 -21.35
C ILE A 99 -11.47 18.61 -22.51
N ASP A 100 -10.98 19.08 -23.66
CA ASP A 100 -10.66 18.21 -24.78
C ASP A 100 -9.34 17.46 -24.56
N LEU A 101 -9.46 16.24 -24.03
CA LEU A 101 -8.32 15.43 -23.60
C LEU A 101 -7.51 14.82 -24.76
N THR A 102 -8.04 14.82 -25.99
CA THR A 102 -7.27 14.35 -27.16
C THR A 102 -6.11 15.27 -27.52
N HIS A 103 -6.22 16.57 -27.21
CA HIS A 103 -5.15 17.54 -27.43
C HIS A 103 -4.30 17.74 -26.17
N ASN A 104 -4.94 17.83 -25.01
CA ASN A 104 -4.26 18.23 -23.76
C ASN A 104 -3.92 17.06 -22.82
N GLY A 105 -4.40 15.84 -23.11
CA GLY A 105 -4.29 14.71 -22.18
C GLY A 105 -2.85 14.29 -21.90
N MET A 106 -1.97 14.34 -22.92
CA MET A 106 -0.54 14.06 -22.73
C MET A 106 0.16 15.12 -21.88
N ASP A 107 -0.19 16.40 -22.10
CA ASP A 107 0.38 17.50 -21.34
C ASP A 107 -0.05 17.46 -19.88
N LEU A 108 -1.33 17.15 -19.62
CA LEU A 108 -1.86 16.97 -18.26
C LEU A 108 -1.19 15.79 -17.54
N LEU A 109 -1.02 14.65 -18.24
CA LEU A 109 -0.30 13.50 -17.71
C LEU A 109 1.14 13.88 -17.34
N SER A 110 1.84 14.52 -18.27
CA SER A 110 3.25 14.90 -18.10
C SER A 110 3.42 15.92 -16.98
N ALA A 111 2.54 16.92 -16.91
CA ALA A 111 2.52 17.91 -15.82
C ALA A 111 2.27 17.23 -14.47
N GLY A 112 1.32 16.29 -14.39
CA GLY A 112 1.04 15.52 -13.19
C GLY A 112 2.25 14.72 -12.70
N LEU A 113 2.91 13.98 -13.60
CA LEU A 113 4.09 13.18 -13.30
C LEU A 113 5.32 14.04 -12.96
N ASN A 114 5.44 15.24 -13.51
CA ASN A 114 6.51 16.17 -13.17
C ASN A 114 6.32 16.79 -11.79
N VAL A 115 5.08 17.14 -11.43
CA VAL A 115 4.77 17.73 -10.12
C VAL A 115 4.82 16.67 -9.00
N ASP A 116 4.42 15.43 -9.29
CA ASP A 116 4.29 14.36 -8.30
C ASP A 116 4.74 13.03 -8.90
N PRO A 117 6.06 12.78 -8.99
CA PRO A 117 6.61 11.64 -9.70
C PRO A 117 6.29 10.31 -9.01
N LEU A 118 5.93 9.31 -9.79
CA LEU A 118 5.71 7.93 -9.33
C LEU A 118 6.97 7.27 -8.76
N ASP A 119 8.15 7.74 -9.18
CA ASP A 119 9.43 7.27 -8.68
C ASP A 119 9.73 7.91 -7.32
N PRO A 120 9.82 7.13 -6.22
CA PRO A 120 10.09 7.66 -4.88
C PRO A 120 11.45 8.35 -4.79
N ASP A 121 12.44 7.97 -5.61
CA ASP A 121 13.77 8.59 -5.60
C ASP A 121 13.74 9.97 -6.28
N LYS A 122 12.91 10.13 -7.32
CA LYS A 122 12.67 11.46 -7.92
C LYS A 122 11.87 12.34 -6.97
N TRP A 123 10.81 11.80 -6.38
CA TRP A 123 10.01 12.50 -5.37
C TRP A 123 10.87 13.00 -4.21
N ALA A 124 11.79 12.16 -3.72
CA ALA A 124 12.66 12.48 -2.60
C ALA A 124 13.52 13.73 -2.85
N LYS A 125 14.08 13.87 -4.06
CA LYS A 125 14.91 15.02 -4.43
C LYS A 125 14.17 16.35 -4.35
N ASP A 126 12.87 16.35 -4.65
CA ASP A 126 12.08 17.57 -4.68
C ASP A 126 11.49 17.95 -3.31
N VAL A 127 11.37 16.98 -2.40
CA VAL A 127 10.62 17.12 -1.14
C VAL A 127 11.53 17.15 0.08
N LEU A 128 12.54 16.27 0.16
CA LEU A 128 13.25 15.99 1.42
C LEU A 128 14.15 17.14 1.91
N ASP A 129 14.54 18.04 1.02
CA ASP A 129 15.32 19.25 1.37
C ASP A 129 14.45 20.40 1.89
N ASN A 130 13.12 20.25 1.89
CA ASN A 130 12.19 21.30 2.29
C ASN A 130 11.19 20.82 3.35
N LYS A 131 11.34 21.33 4.58
CA LYS A 131 10.46 21.01 5.72
C LYS A 131 8.98 21.29 5.47
N GLU A 132 8.65 22.36 4.75
CA GLU A 132 7.27 22.68 4.40
C GLU A 132 6.68 21.61 3.46
N LYS A 133 7.45 21.17 2.45
CA LYS A 133 7.01 20.10 1.55
C LYS A 133 6.86 18.76 2.28
N ILE A 134 7.75 18.45 3.23
CA ILE A 134 7.61 17.27 4.10
C ILE A 134 6.33 17.36 4.92
N GLN A 135 6.02 18.54 5.49
CA GLN A 135 4.80 18.75 6.26
C GLN A 135 3.54 18.57 5.39
N ILE A 136 3.52 19.15 4.19
CA ILE A 136 2.43 18.97 3.22
C ILE A 136 2.24 17.48 2.88
N PHE A 137 3.33 16.75 2.64
CA PHE A 137 3.28 15.31 2.39
C PHE A 137 2.74 14.53 3.60
N SER A 138 3.19 14.87 4.81
CA SER A 138 2.72 14.25 6.05
C SER A 138 1.22 14.43 6.24
N GLU A 139 0.70 15.64 6.07
CA GLU A 139 -0.74 15.91 6.17
C GLU A 139 -1.53 15.17 5.10
N ARG A 140 -1.00 15.09 3.87
CA ARG A 140 -1.62 14.30 2.80
C ARG A 140 -1.73 12.82 3.17
N VAL A 141 -0.69 12.20 3.73
CA VAL A 141 -0.75 10.79 4.18
C VAL A 141 -1.79 10.59 5.29
N LYS A 142 -1.96 11.58 6.18
CA LYS A 142 -2.95 11.51 7.28
C LYS A 142 -4.39 11.61 6.79
N SER A 143 -4.65 12.35 5.71
CA SER A 143 -6.01 12.59 5.21
C SER A 143 -6.44 11.65 4.07
N LEU A 144 -5.47 11.07 3.35
CA LEU A 144 -5.73 10.31 2.14
C LEU A 144 -6.23 8.88 2.45
N ASP A 145 -7.17 8.41 1.63
CA ASP A 145 -7.57 7.01 1.57
C ASP A 145 -6.51 6.19 0.83
N LEU A 146 -5.75 5.40 1.59
CA LEU A 146 -4.67 4.54 1.14
C LEU A 146 -5.07 3.05 1.15
N ARG A 147 -6.36 2.74 1.03
CA ARG A 147 -6.84 1.36 0.84
C ARG A 147 -6.50 0.81 -0.55
N ASP A 148 -6.42 1.67 -1.57
CA ASP A 148 -5.93 1.26 -2.90
C ASP A 148 -4.49 0.73 -2.78
N VAL A 149 -4.29 -0.50 -3.22
CA VAL A 149 -3.01 -1.23 -3.15
C VAL A 149 -1.85 -0.45 -3.74
N ARG A 150 -2.08 0.24 -4.87
CA ARG A 150 -1.08 0.93 -5.66
C ARG A 150 -0.69 2.24 -5.00
N ALA A 151 -1.68 3.01 -4.54
CA ALA A 151 -1.45 4.20 -3.74
C ALA A 151 -0.68 3.84 -2.46
N ASN A 152 -1.13 2.80 -1.74
CA ASN A 152 -0.49 2.33 -0.53
C ASN A 152 1.00 1.99 -0.75
N VAL A 153 1.33 1.20 -1.78
CA VAL A 153 2.71 0.87 -2.14
C VAL A 153 3.53 2.12 -2.49
N LEU A 154 2.97 3.04 -3.28
CA LEU A 154 3.66 4.27 -3.67
C LEU A 154 4.02 5.12 -2.44
N PHE A 155 3.05 5.36 -1.55
CA PHE A 155 3.26 6.18 -0.37
C PHE A 155 4.16 5.48 0.66
N SER A 156 4.09 4.15 0.82
CA SER A 156 5.03 3.37 1.63
C SER A 156 6.47 3.59 1.20
N ARG A 157 6.74 3.49 -0.11
CA ARG A 157 8.10 3.67 -0.63
C ARG A 157 8.61 5.11 -0.49
N ARG A 158 7.71 6.11 -0.46
CA ARG A 158 8.07 7.51 -0.18
C ARG A 158 8.44 7.72 1.29
N ILE A 159 7.68 7.14 2.22
CA ILE A 159 8.02 7.27 3.65
C ILE A 159 9.33 6.55 4.00
N GLU A 160 9.68 5.48 3.29
CA GLU A 160 11.02 4.87 3.42
C GLU A 160 12.14 5.88 3.14
N ARG A 161 11.95 6.81 2.19
CA ARG A 161 12.94 7.86 1.91
C ARG A 161 13.01 8.92 3.02
N LEU A 162 11.93 9.17 3.76
CA LEU A 162 11.99 10.00 4.97
C LEU A 162 12.92 9.37 6.01
N ARG A 163 12.82 8.04 6.22
CA ARG A 163 13.72 7.30 7.10
C ARG A 163 15.16 7.36 6.60
N ASP A 164 15.38 7.13 5.31
CA ASP A 164 16.73 7.15 4.72
C ASP A 164 17.36 8.56 4.81
N ASN A 165 16.55 9.62 4.88
CA ASN A 165 16.94 11.00 5.15
C ASN A 165 17.05 11.34 6.66
N GLY A 166 16.93 10.34 7.54
CA GLY A 166 17.11 10.48 8.99
C GLY A 166 15.84 10.81 9.79
N ASP A 167 14.69 11.02 9.15
CA ASP A 167 13.42 11.28 9.85
C ASP A 167 12.69 9.98 10.21
N GLU A 168 13.33 9.19 11.05
CA GLU A 168 12.82 7.88 11.46
C GLU A 168 11.51 7.97 12.26
N ASN A 169 11.32 9.04 13.04
CA ASN A 169 10.11 9.22 13.84
C ASN A 169 8.89 9.51 12.97
N LEU A 170 9.06 10.38 11.95
CA LEU A 170 8.00 10.61 10.98
C LEU A 170 7.72 9.35 10.16
N PHE A 171 8.75 8.60 9.76
CA PHE A 171 8.57 7.32 9.09
C PHE A 171 7.74 6.34 9.94
N ILE A 172 8.06 6.18 11.24
CA ILE A 172 7.28 5.30 12.14
C ILE A 172 5.83 5.78 12.20
N HIS A 173 5.61 7.08 12.43
CA HIS A 173 4.27 7.63 12.53
C HIS A 173 3.43 7.40 11.26
N LEU A 174 3.99 7.70 10.08
CA LEU A 174 3.28 7.52 8.81
C LEU A 174 3.12 6.05 8.43
N SER A 175 4.11 5.19 8.71
CA SER A 175 3.98 3.74 8.49
C SER A 175 2.79 3.18 9.26
N ARG A 176 2.55 3.67 10.48
CA ARG A 176 1.42 3.24 11.29
C ARG A 176 0.07 3.59 10.64
N ILE A 177 -0.05 4.79 10.09
CA ILE A 177 -1.25 5.25 9.37
C ILE A 177 -1.45 4.45 8.08
N ILE A 178 -0.39 4.12 7.35
CA ILE A 178 -0.50 3.31 6.13
C ILE A 178 -0.95 1.89 6.45
N LEU A 179 -0.33 1.27 7.46
CA LEU A 179 -0.62 -0.09 7.89
C LEU A 179 -1.99 -0.24 8.55
N ALA A 180 -2.49 0.83 9.16
CA ALA A 180 -3.86 0.91 9.64
C ALA A 180 -4.90 0.69 8.56
N GLN A 181 -4.74 1.40 7.44
CA GLN A 181 -5.65 1.35 6.31
C GLN A 181 -5.45 0.06 5.52
N ARG A 182 -4.21 -0.43 5.43
CA ARG A 182 -3.86 -1.67 4.75
C ARG A 182 -2.85 -2.51 5.55
N PRO A 183 -3.33 -3.33 6.50
CA PRO A 183 -2.49 -4.22 7.28
C PRO A 183 -1.73 -5.25 6.43
N SER A 184 -2.22 -5.58 5.24
CA SER A 184 -1.60 -6.54 4.33
C SER A 184 -0.32 -6.06 3.63
N ASN A 185 0.11 -4.80 3.84
CA ASN A 185 1.35 -4.30 3.26
C ASN A 185 2.59 -4.86 4.00
N HIS A 186 3.04 -6.03 3.55
CA HIS A 186 4.21 -6.70 4.09
C HIS A 186 5.54 -5.94 3.89
N GLU A 187 5.67 -5.13 2.82
CA GLU A 187 6.86 -4.31 2.58
C GLU A 187 7.04 -3.33 3.75
N THR A 188 5.98 -2.61 4.12
CA THR A 188 6.02 -1.61 5.20
C THR A 188 6.28 -2.26 6.56
N TRP A 189 5.64 -3.41 6.85
CA TRP A 189 5.94 -4.17 8.06
C TRP A 189 7.40 -4.60 8.13
N ASN A 190 7.96 -5.10 7.02
CA ASN A 190 9.35 -5.50 6.97
C ASN A 190 10.31 -4.31 7.18
N GLU A 191 10.00 -3.14 6.59
CA GLU A 191 10.82 -1.94 6.76
C GLU A 191 10.73 -1.35 8.19
N LEU A 192 9.56 -1.41 8.84
CA LEU A 192 9.43 -1.10 10.26
C LEU A 192 10.22 -2.08 11.13
N GLY A 193 10.14 -3.38 10.84
CA GLY A 193 10.87 -4.41 11.57
C GLY A 193 12.39 -4.20 11.50
N LYS A 194 12.91 -3.84 10.32
CA LYS A 194 14.32 -3.48 10.15
C LYS A 194 14.71 -2.26 10.98
N LEU A 195 13.85 -1.25 11.08
CA LEU A 195 14.12 -0.07 11.86
C LEU A 195 14.14 -0.40 13.37
N HIS A 196 13.12 -1.10 13.87
CA HIS A 196 13.06 -1.55 15.26
C HIS A 196 14.26 -2.44 15.62
N GLU A 197 14.67 -3.35 14.73
CA GLU A 197 15.87 -4.18 14.94
C GLU A 197 17.14 -3.32 15.07
N ARG A 198 17.30 -2.29 14.22
CA ARG A 198 18.45 -1.35 14.32
C ARG A 198 18.44 -0.55 15.61
N ARG A 199 17.26 -0.21 16.14
CA ARG A 199 17.09 0.51 17.41
C ARG A 199 17.22 -0.38 18.65
N GLY A 200 17.34 -1.70 18.48
CA GLY A 200 17.37 -2.66 19.59
C GLY A 200 15.99 -2.92 20.21
N GLU A 201 14.92 -2.50 19.53
CA GLU A 201 13.52 -2.70 19.93
C GLU A 201 13.07 -4.10 19.47
N TYR A 202 13.66 -5.14 20.05
CA TYR A 202 13.60 -6.52 19.53
C TYR A 202 12.20 -7.13 19.51
N ASP A 203 11.36 -6.80 20.49
CA ASP A 203 9.96 -7.27 20.55
C ASP A 203 9.15 -6.65 19.42
N ASP A 204 9.27 -5.33 19.21
CA ASP A 204 8.58 -4.61 18.13
C ASP A 204 9.06 -5.09 16.75
N ALA A 205 10.36 -5.36 16.61
CA ALA A 205 10.93 -5.96 15.40
C ALA A 205 10.33 -7.35 15.13
N TRP A 206 10.24 -8.21 16.14
CA TRP A 206 9.61 -9.52 16.04
C TRP A 206 8.17 -9.40 15.55
N PHE A 207 7.36 -8.54 16.17
CA PHE A 207 5.96 -8.36 15.78
C PHE A 207 5.83 -7.86 14.35
N CYS A 208 6.65 -6.89 13.94
CA CYS A 208 6.66 -6.40 12.57
C CYS A 208 6.98 -7.53 11.57
N TYR A 209 8.01 -8.35 11.84
CA TYR A 209 8.36 -9.46 10.97
C TYR A 209 7.32 -10.58 10.97
N ASP A 210 6.67 -10.87 12.10
CA ASP A 210 5.55 -11.81 12.17
C ASP A 210 4.38 -11.35 11.30
N GLN A 211 4.04 -10.06 11.35
CA GLN A 211 3.01 -9.50 10.47
C GLN A 211 3.42 -9.61 9.00
N ALA A 212 4.64 -9.17 8.64
CA ALA A 212 5.14 -9.24 7.27
C ALA A 212 5.08 -10.68 6.70
N GLN A 213 5.56 -11.66 7.46
CA GLN A 213 5.55 -13.07 7.04
C GLN A 213 4.14 -13.67 7.05
N THR A 214 3.22 -13.18 7.87
CA THR A 214 1.83 -13.65 7.81
C THR A 214 1.13 -13.22 6.53
N TYR A 215 1.33 -11.98 6.10
CA TYR A 215 0.72 -11.46 4.87
C TYR A 215 1.47 -11.87 3.61
N PHE A 216 2.73 -12.28 3.74
CA PHE A 216 3.52 -12.79 2.62
C PHE A 216 4.35 -14.01 3.04
N PRO A 217 3.72 -15.20 3.15
CA PRO A 217 4.36 -16.40 3.70
C PRO A 217 5.59 -16.89 2.96
N THR A 218 5.73 -16.54 1.68
CA THR A 218 6.90 -16.90 0.86
C THR A 218 8.16 -16.12 1.23
N LEU A 219 8.05 -15.06 2.03
CA LEU A 219 9.15 -14.26 2.53
C LEU A 219 9.43 -14.62 4.02
N PRO A 220 10.48 -15.40 4.32
CA PRO A 220 10.75 -15.92 5.67
C PRO A 220 11.47 -14.87 6.55
N VAL A 221 10.94 -13.65 6.64
CA VAL A 221 11.60 -12.53 7.35
C VAL A 221 11.65 -12.74 8.86
N ARG A 222 10.60 -13.28 9.47
CA ARG A 222 10.56 -13.59 10.91
C ARG A 222 11.52 -14.71 11.24
N ASP A 223 11.51 -15.78 10.43
CA ASP A 223 12.39 -16.93 10.66
C ASP A 223 13.86 -16.54 10.49
N ARG A 224 14.18 -15.70 9.49
CA ARG A 224 15.52 -15.10 9.34
C ARG A 224 15.91 -14.20 10.51
N TYR A 225 14.97 -13.46 11.07
CA TYR A 225 15.24 -12.61 12.24
C TYR A 225 15.52 -13.45 13.49
N LYS A 226 14.76 -14.53 13.70
CA LYS A 226 15.01 -15.51 14.77
C LYS A 226 16.45 -16.03 14.74
N LEU A 227 16.90 -16.48 13.57
CA LEU A 227 18.28 -16.96 13.37
C LEU A 227 19.33 -15.88 13.68
N ARG A 228 19.08 -14.61 13.31
CA ARG A 228 19.98 -13.49 13.66
C ARG A 228 20.05 -13.24 15.16
N MET A 229 18.92 -13.33 15.85
CA MET A 229 18.84 -13.13 17.30
C MET A 229 19.53 -14.25 18.06
N GLU A 230 19.36 -15.50 17.62
CA GLU A 230 20.06 -16.67 18.16
C GLU A 230 21.58 -16.53 17.95
N ALA A 231 22.03 -16.18 16.73
CA ALA A 231 23.46 -16.01 16.43
C ALA A 231 24.14 -14.83 17.16
N LYS A 232 23.40 -13.75 17.48
CA LYS A 232 23.92 -12.62 18.28
C LYS A 232 24.24 -13.02 19.73
N MET A 233 23.66 -14.13 20.22
CA MET A 233 23.84 -14.60 21.58
C MET A 233 25.03 -15.56 21.75
N ASP A 234 25.68 -16.01 20.66
CA ASP A 234 26.79 -16.97 20.65
C ASP A 234 28.15 -16.42 21.17
N GLY A 235 28.17 -15.24 21.81
CA GLY A 235 29.36 -14.65 22.45
C GLY A 235 29.55 -15.04 23.93
N GLY A 236 28.66 -15.83 24.51
CA GLY A 236 28.65 -16.31 25.90
C GLY A 236 27.56 -17.38 26.08
N ASP A 237 27.35 -17.90 27.30
CA ASP A 237 26.41 -19.01 27.60
C ASP A 237 25.10 -18.90 26.79
N ILE A 238 24.87 -19.90 25.93
CA ILE A 238 23.80 -19.94 24.93
C ILE A 238 22.45 -19.94 25.65
N ILE A 239 21.80 -18.78 25.73
CA ILE A 239 20.39 -18.66 26.09
C ILE A 239 19.64 -18.51 24.76
N PRO A 240 18.83 -19.50 24.33
CA PRO A 240 18.00 -19.35 23.15
C PRO A 240 17.08 -18.12 23.29
N TRP A 241 17.09 -17.22 22.31
CA TRP A 241 16.19 -16.07 22.32
C TRP A 241 14.73 -16.56 22.40
N LYS A 242 13.96 -15.97 23.33
CA LYS A 242 12.56 -16.34 23.57
C LYS A 242 11.62 -15.34 22.91
N GLU A 243 10.60 -15.86 22.24
CA GLU A 243 9.56 -15.05 21.62
C GLU A 243 8.82 -14.19 22.66
N PRO A 244 8.41 -12.95 22.30
CA PRO A 244 7.65 -12.08 23.18
C PRO A 244 6.33 -12.71 23.65
N ILE A 245 5.93 -12.44 24.89
CA ILE A 245 4.70 -12.99 25.49
C ILE A 245 3.47 -12.40 24.80
N VAL A 246 2.37 -13.17 24.73
CA VAL A 246 1.06 -12.79 24.19
C VAL A 246 0.60 -11.37 24.57
N LYS A 247 0.78 -10.96 25.83
CA LYS A 247 0.39 -9.61 26.29
C LYS A 247 1.11 -8.50 25.51
N ASN A 248 2.42 -8.66 25.23
CA ASN A 248 3.20 -7.70 24.45
C ASN A 248 2.65 -7.57 23.02
N ARG A 249 2.15 -8.67 22.45
CA ARG A 249 1.52 -8.69 21.13
C ARG A 249 0.21 -7.91 21.11
N VAL A 250 -0.63 -8.09 22.13
CA VAL A 250 -1.90 -7.36 22.27
C VAL A 250 -1.64 -5.87 22.45
N ASP A 251 -0.66 -5.49 23.29
CA ASP A 251 -0.30 -4.10 23.52
C ASP A 251 0.28 -3.44 22.25
N PHE A 252 1.08 -4.18 21.47
CA PHE A 252 1.56 -3.74 20.15
C PHE A 252 0.41 -3.48 19.18
N LEU A 253 -0.55 -4.41 19.09
CA LEU A 253 -1.72 -4.24 18.23
C LEU A 253 -2.61 -3.07 18.67
N LYS A 254 -2.85 -2.89 19.98
CA LYS A 254 -3.61 -1.74 20.49
C LYS A 254 -2.92 -0.41 20.19
N LYS A 255 -1.59 -0.34 20.32
CA LYS A 255 -0.82 0.86 19.92
C LYS A 255 -1.01 1.16 18.43
N MET A 256 -1.01 0.13 17.61
CA MET A 256 -1.24 0.24 16.17
C MET A 256 -2.64 0.76 15.86
N GLU A 257 -3.68 0.21 16.49
CA GLU A 257 -5.08 0.61 16.30
C GLU A 257 -5.40 2.04 16.77
N ASN A 258 -4.85 2.45 17.92
CA ASN A 258 -5.11 3.78 18.47
C ASN A 258 -4.47 4.91 17.65
N MET A 259 -3.44 4.62 16.85
CA MET A 259 -2.77 5.58 15.98
C MET A 259 -3.25 5.49 14.52
N ALA A 260 -3.89 4.37 14.18
CA ALA A 260 -4.53 4.06 12.90
C ALA A 260 -5.79 4.88 12.62
N THR A 261 -6.34 5.51 13.65
CA THR A 261 -7.61 6.22 13.64
C THR A 261 -7.40 7.59 12.99
N PRO A 262 -7.77 7.85 11.71
CA PRO A 262 -7.71 9.21 11.18
C PRO A 262 -8.59 10.12 12.04
N ARG A 263 -8.29 11.43 12.11
CA ARG A 263 -9.06 12.39 12.92
C ARG A 263 -10.57 12.33 12.62
N ASN A 264 -10.95 12.09 11.37
CA ASN A 264 -12.34 11.87 10.96
C ASN A 264 -12.93 10.54 11.51
N TYR A 265 -12.12 9.50 11.72
CA TYR A 265 -12.56 8.26 12.38
C TYR A 265 -12.57 8.43 13.91
N VAL A 266 -11.68 9.23 14.49
CA VAL A 266 -11.71 9.62 15.92
C VAL A 266 -12.95 10.46 16.23
N GLU A 267 -13.31 11.43 15.38
CA GLU A 267 -14.53 12.24 15.53
C GLU A 267 -15.79 11.37 15.40
N ASN A 268 -15.84 10.45 14.42
CA ASN A 268 -16.89 9.44 14.34
C ASN A 268 -16.90 8.50 15.57
N LEU A 269 -15.73 8.16 16.13
CA LEU A 269 -15.60 7.35 17.35
C LEU A 269 -15.97 8.11 18.62
N GLU A 270 -15.73 9.41 18.71
CA GLU A 270 -16.12 10.26 19.84
C GLU A 270 -17.64 10.48 19.85
N GLU A 271 -18.27 10.66 18.68
CA GLU A 271 -19.73 10.63 18.55
C GLU A 271 -20.32 9.28 19.02
N LEU A 272 -19.67 8.15 18.67
CA LEU A 272 -20.09 6.80 19.07
C LEU A 272 -19.82 6.48 20.55
N LYS A 273 -18.72 6.99 21.14
CA LYS A 273 -18.39 6.83 22.56
C LYS A 273 -19.38 7.58 23.48
N SER A 274 -20.01 8.65 22.98
CA SER A 274 -21.04 9.39 23.73
C SER A 274 -22.30 8.54 24.04
N LYS A 275 -22.49 7.39 23.37
CA LYS A 275 -23.65 6.50 23.54
C LYS A 275 -23.46 5.33 24.51
N GLY A 276 -22.37 5.28 25.28
CA GLY A 276 -22.32 4.47 26.51
C GLY A 276 -22.58 2.97 26.35
N THR A 277 -22.29 2.37 25.20
CA THR A 277 -22.40 0.93 24.99
C THR A 277 -21.01 0.30 24.99
N ASN A 278 -20.84 -0.70 25.85
CA ASN A 278 -19.77 -1.67 25.76
C ASN A 278 -19.97 -2.43 24.44
N ILE A 279 -19.47 -1.88 23.33
CA ILE A 279 -19.68 -2.45 21.98
C ILE A 279 -18.98 -3.81 21.96
N ASP A 280 -19.76 -4.87 21.76
CA ASP A 280 -19.27 -6.22 21.52
C ASP A 280 -18.26 -6.19 20.35
N ILE A 281 -17.00 -6.56 20.62
CA ILE A 281 -15.92 -6.55 19.63
C ILE A 281 -16.30 -7.40 18.40
N TYR A 282 -17.11 -8.44 18.59
CA TYR A 282 -17.65 -9.24 17.49
C TYR A 282 -18.64 -8.48 16.61
N GLN A 283 -19.53 -7.69 17.22
CA GLN A 283 -20.42 -6.82 16.49
C GLN A 283 -19.62 -5.77 15.71
N ARG A 284 -18.54 -5.24 16.30
CA ARG A 284 -17.65 -4.29 15.63
C ARG A 284 -16.94 -4.89 14.42
N ILE A 285 -16.46 -6.13 14.52
CA ILE A 285 -15.87 -6.88 13.40
C ILE A 285 -16.90 -7.03 12.27
N ASN A 286 -18.15 -7.37 12.59
CA ASN A 286 -19.21 -7.50 11.59
C ASN A 286 -19.57 -6.17 10.93
N ASP A 287 -19.65 -5.08 11.71
CA ASP A 287 -19.93 -3.74 11.17
C ASP A 287 -18.82 -3.29 10.21
N LEU A 288 -17.54 -3.56 10.54
CA LEU A 288 -16.41 -3.26 9.67
C LEU A 288 -16.46 -4.08 8.38
N ARG A 289 -16.83 -5.36 8.45
CA ARG A 289 -17.03 -6.20 7.25
C ARG A 289 -18.17 -5.67 6.39
N ALA A 290 -19.30 -5.29 6.98
CA ALA A 290 -20.44 -4.71 6.26
C ALA A 290 -20.10 -3.37 5.58
N GLN A 291 -19.15 -2.61 6.13
CA GLN A 291 -18.62 -1.37 5.55
C GLN A 291 -17.50 -1.60 4.53
N ASN A 292 -17.24 -2.85 4.13
CA ASN A 292 -16.15 -3.22 3.23
C ASN A 292 -14.76 -2.82 3.77
N ASN A 293 -14.61 -2.72 5.09
CA ASN A 293 -13.36 -2.49 5.80
C ASN A 293 -12.83 -3.80 6.36
N LEU A 294 -12.52 -4.74 5.45
CA LEU A 294 -11.98 -6.05 5.81
C LEU A 294 -10.63 -5.94 6.53
N SER A 295 -9.80 -4.95 6.16
CA SER A 295 -8.55 -4.63 6.85
C SER A 295 -8.75 -4.41 8.36
N GLY A 296 -9.70 -3.55 8.74
CA GLY A 296 -9.98 -3.27 10.15
C GLY A 296 -10.60 -4.46 10.87
N ALA A 297 -11.51 -5.18 10.20
CA ALA A 297 -12.13 -6.38 10.75
C ALA A 297 -11.10 -7.49 11.02
N PHE A 298 -10.15 -7.68 10.09
CA PHE A 298 -9.06 -8.64 10.23
C PHE A 298 -8.18 -8.31 11.43
N PHE A 299 -7.85 -7.02 11.60
CA PHE A 299 -7.01 -6.55 12.68
C PHE A 299 -7.61 -6.89 14.06
N LEU A 300 -8.87 -6.52 14.28
CA LEU A 300 -9.60 -6.84 15.52
C LEU A 300 -9.72 -8.35 15.75
N SER A 301 -9.99 -9.12 14.70
CA SER A 301 -10.05 -10.58 14.78
C SER A 301 -8.70 -11.19 15.20
N ARG A 302 -7.58 -10.62 14.74
CA ARG A 302 -6.24 -11.06 15.13
C ARG A 302 -5.87 -10.66 16.54
N GLN A 303 -6.39 -9.53 17.05
CA GLN A 303 -6.25 -9.18 18.45
C GLN A 303 -6.94 -10.22 19.34
N LEU A 304 -8.18 -10.59 19.03
CA LEU A 304 -8.89 -11.68 19.71
C LEU A 304 -8.11 -13.01 19.63
N ALA A 305 -7.61 -13.36 18.44
CA ALA A 305 -6.80 -14.55 18.25
C ALA A 305 -5.49 -14.52 19.08
N ALA A 306 -4.85 -13.35 19.20
CA ALA A 306 -3.67 -13.18 20.02
C ALA A 306 -3.99 -13.37 21.52
N GLU A 307 -5.16 -12.92 21.97
CA GLU A 307 -5.67 -13.12 23.34
C GLU A 307 -6.06 -14.60 23.63
N GLY A 308 -5.99 -15.48 22.63
CA GLY A 308 -6.30 -16.91 22.75
C GLY A 308 -7.76 -17.26 22.44
N ASP A 309 -8.53 -16.34 21.86
CA ASP A 309 -9.93 -16.56 21.52
C ASP A 309 -10.07 -17.44 20.25
N GLU A 310 -10.74 -18.58 20.39
CA GLU A 310 -10.97 -19.55 19.31
C GLU A 310 -11.83 -19.00 18.16
N ARG A 311 -12.83 -18.16 18.46
CA ARG A 311 -13.65 -17.51 17.43
C ARG A 311 -12.83 -16.44 16.71
N GLY A 312 -11.98 -15.70 17.43
CA GLY A 312 -10.99 -14.79 16.84
C GLY A 312 -10.08 -15.49 15.83
N ILE A 313 -9.54 -16.66 16.19
CA ILE A 313 -8.71 -17.48 15.26
C ILE A 313 -9.48 -17.87 14.00
N LYS A 314 -10.77 -18.21 14.14
CA LYS A 314 -11.62 -18.58 13.01
C LYS A 314 -11.91 -17.35 12.11
N LEU A 315 -12.26 -16.21 12.72
CA LEU A 315 -12.54 -14.96 12.01
C LEU A 315 -11.33 -14.46 11.22
N VAL A 316 -10.11 -14.62 11.76
CA VAL A 316 -8.86 -14.31 11.02
C VAL A 316 -8.80 -15.09 9.71
N LYS A 317 -9.16 -16.38 9.70
CA LYS A 317 -9.16 -17.21 8.49
C LYS A 317 -10.26 -16.77 7.51
N GLU A 318 -11.48 -16.60 8.01
CA GLU A 318 -12.64 -16.19 7.20
C GLU A 318 -12.39 -14.84 6.51
N ILE A 319 -11.87 -13.84 7.24
CA ILE A 319 -11.61 -12.52 6.68
C ILE A 319 -10.42 -12.54 5.71
N MET A 320 -9.39 -13.38 5.92
CA MET A 320 -8.32 -13.53 4.91
C MET A 320 -8.84 -14.10 3.60
N GLU A 321 -9.78 -15.03 3.65
CA GLU A 321 -10.43 -15.57 2.46
C GLU A 321 -11.23 -14.46 1.75
N GLU A 322 -12.01 -13.66 2.49
CA GLU A 322 -12.75 -12.51 1.92
C GLU A 322 -11.82 -11.44 1.31
N MET A 323 -10.75 -11.09 2.00
CA MET A 323 -9.73 -10.15 1.49
C MET A 323 -9.04 -10.68 0.22
N SER A 324 -9.04 -12.01 0.03
CA SER A 324 -8.50 -12.62 -1.18
C SER A 324 -9.47 -12.56 -2.37
N ASP A 325 -10.75 -12.26 -2.14
CA ASP A 325 -11.82 -12.26 -3.14
C ASP A 325 -12.27 -10.85 -3.61
N GLU A 326 -11.88 -9.77 -2.92
CA GLU A 326 -12.24 -8.37 -3.24
C GLU A 326 -11.51 -7.73 -4.45
N ILE A 327 -10.87 -8.50 -5.33
CA ILE A 327 -10.25 -7.98 -6.59
C ILE A 327 -10.65 -8.83 -7.80
#